data_AF-A0AAE4CAN0-F1
#
_entry.id   AF-A0AAE4CAN0-F1
#
_cell.length_a   1.000
_cell.length_b   1.000
_cell.length_c   1.000
_cell.angle_alpha   90.00
_cell.angle_beta   90.00
_cell.angle_gamma   90.00
#
_symmetry.space_group_name_H-M   'P 1'
#
loop_
_entity.id
_entity.type
_entity.pdbx_description
1 polymer ?
#
loop_
_entity_poly.entity_id
_entity_poly.type
_entity_poly.pdbx_seq_one_letter_code
_entity_poly.pdbx_strand_id
1 'polypeptide(L)'
;MYADVFTGDPRWQAMDAPAARAASPATGGRSCCPPPNSPPPRRRRRAGSLRHLAEVIRTHRMAPGMAVDKDVVAGVLAGDLRYLTDPVPVVAVARASHHIVNLPFGDDDVQRLTVAVAHLKALLAAAHESDRRAPYLLPVPRPASALVERDAGLSHAAPADQIQLAWTPIVPTADTPPRRASTWLRPAAWVALLAIFAVGVLVGAAGSRLASSRPIADPTRPVAEAPARNARSACQSPGPSRPAGPVIMGAPGTPSGESIKPNWWANVLPVELRHTPTGFSATVPTGSTLPQEFLVARSGITMITGHRYRFDFTVTSDRPLDILLRIQDKTPPHYRPSLVESVPIGRTACRYSFTFTAAVTSHTTGEVTFQLGGQGAYTVRVDDAVLVEIDS
;
A
#
# COMPACT_ATOMS: atom_id res chain seq x y z
N MET A 1 33.01 -17.80 1.08
CA MET A 1 32.73 -18.39 2.41
C MET A 1 31.81 -17.41 3.12
N TYR A 2 30.63 -17.85 3.58
CA TYR A 2 29.39 -17.07 3.85
C TYR A 2 28.47 -16.84 2.63
N ALA A 3 27.82 -17.92 2.23
CA ALA A 3 26.55 -17.93 1.52
C ALA A 3 25.63 -18.86 2.31
N ASP A 4 24.77 -18.28 3.15
CA ASP A 4 23.53 -18.87 3.68
C ASP A 4 22.97 -17.88 4.70
N VAL A 5 21.86 -17.21 4.38
CA VAL A 5 20.67 -16.96 5.22
C VAL A 5 19.69 -16.16 4.34
N PHE A 6 18.41 -16.60 4.31
CA PHE A 6 17.21 -15.96 3.73
C PHE A 6 16.70 -16.46 2.35
N THR A 7 16.38 -17.75 2.29
CA THR A 7 15.14 -18.24 1.67
C THR A 7 14.13 -18.56 2.78
N GLY A 8 13.37 -17.54 3.22
CA GLY A 8 12.34 -17.70 4.25
C GLY A 8 10.99 -18.08 3.66
N ASP A 9 10.59 -19.33 3.83
CA ASP A 9 9.25 -19.89 3.61
C ASP A 9 8.13 -19.01 4.22
N PRO A 10 6.94 -18.89 3.61
CA PRO A 10 5.79 -18.24 4.23
C PRO A 10 5.36 -19.02 5.48
N ARG A 11 5.65 -18.42 6.65
CA ARG A 11 5.47 -18.96 8.02
C ARG A 11 4.07 -19.47 8.40
N TRP A 12 3.07 -19.37 7.52
CA TRP A 12 1.73 -19.94 7.78
C TRP A 12 1.72 -21.48 7.67
N GLN A 13 2.65 -22.09 6.91
CA GLN A 13 2.76 -23.56 6.81
C GLN A 13 3.47 -24.21 8.01
N ALA A 14 4.22 -23.44 8.80
CA ALA A 14 4.90 -23.95 10.00
C ALA A 14 3.99 -24.05 11.24
N MET A 15 2.76 -23.52 11.18
CA MET A 15 1.80 -23.60 12.30
C MET A 15 1.18 -25.00 12.49
N ASP A 16 1.46 -25.96 11.60
CA ASP A 16 1.01 -27.35 11.75
C ASP A 16 1.86 -28.20 12.71
N ALA A 17 2.97 -27.71 13.24
CA ALA A 17 3.94 -28.52 14.01
C ALA A 17 3.89 -28.44 15.55
N PRO A 18 3.61 -27.30 16.24
CA PRO A 18 3.71 -27.27 17.70
C PRO A 18 2.41 -27.63 18.46
N ALA A 19 1.23 -27.61 17.82
CA ALA A 19 -0.03 -27.96 18.50
C ALA A 19 -0.20 -29.47 18.75
N ALA A 20 0.65 -30.32 18.17
CA ALA A 20 0.60 -31.78 18.34
C ALA A 20 1.38 -32.30 19.57
N ARG A 21 2.17 -31.47 20.27
CA ARG A 21 3.07 -31.94 21.35
C ARG A 21 2.60 -31.68 22.79
N ALA A 22 1.49 -30.98 23.01
CA ALA A 22 1.02 -30.64 24.37
C ALA A 22 -0.08 -31.56 24.94
N ALA A 23 -0.40 -32.68 24.27
CA ALA A 23 -1.43 -33.61 24.74
C ALA A 23 -1.01 -35.07 24.60
N SER A 24 0.09 -35.45 25.25
CA SER A 24 0.36 -36.84 25.60
C SER A 24 -0.04 -37.07 27.06
N PRO A 25 -1.24 -37.62 27.34
CA PRO A 25 -1.49 -38.16 28.67
C PRO A 25 -0.60 -39.40 28.84
N ALA A 26 0.28 -39.36 29.83
CA ALA A 26 0.92 -40.54 30.35
C ALA A 26 -0.18 -41.41 30.99
N THR A 27 -0.63 -42.45 30.29
CA THR A 27 -1.55 -43.43 30.87
C THR A 27 -1.22 -44.82 30.34
N GLY A 28 -1.03 -45.74 31.28
CA GLY A 28 -0.58 -47.10 31.06
C GLY A 28 -1.43 -47.88 30.06
N GLY A 29 -0.75 -48.80 29.37
CA GLY A 29 -1.31 -49.66 28.34
C GLY A 29 -2.47 -50.50 28.83
N ARG A 30 -3.68 -50.10 28.43
CA ARG A 30 -4.78 -51.03 28.18
C ARG A 30 -5.21 -50.80 26.74
N SER A 31 -4.86 -51.74 25.86
CA SER A 31 -5.40 -51.82 24.50
C SER A 31 -6.90 -52.05 24.60
N CYS A 32 -7.68 -50.96 24.63
CA CYS A 32 -9.10 -51.04 24.35
C CYS A 32 -9.27 -51.27 22.85
N CYS A 33 -9.36 -52.54 22.45
CA CYS A 33 -10.05 -52.86 21.21
C CYS A 33 -11.46 -52.28 21.32
N PRO A 34 -11.89 -51.36 20.43
CA PRO A 34 -13.26 -50.89 20.45
C PRO A 34 -14.20 -52.09 20.29
N PRO A 35 -15.35 -52.12 21.00
CA PRO A 35 -16.26 -53.25 20.92
C PRO A 35 -16.67 -53.49 19.46
N PRO A 36 -16.79 -54.76 19.03
CA PRO A 36 -17.25 -55.09 17.68
C PRO A 36 -18.62 -54.41 17.44
N ASN A 37 -18.74 -53.71 16.31
CA ASN A 37 -19.86 -52.82 15.92
C ASN A 37 -19.82 -51.37 16.42
N SER A 38 -18.73 -50.91 17.04
CA SER A 38 -18.56 -49.47 17.27
C SER A 38 -18.42 -48.74 15.92
N PRO A 39 -19.19 -47.68 15.65
CA PRO A 39 -18.98 -46.88 14.45
C PRO A 39 -17.54 -46.35 14.45
N PRO A 40 -16.87 -46.32 13.28
CA PRO A 40 -15.47 -45.90 13.20
C PRO A 40 -15.33 -44.52 13.85
N PRO A 41 -14.26 -44.29 14.65
CA PRO A 41 -14.09 -43.05 15.39
C PRO A 41 -14.15 -41.88 14.41
N ARG A 42 -15.14 -40.99 14.61
CA ARG A 42 -15.28 -39.79 13.78
C ARG A 42 -13.98 -39.01 13.86
N ARG A 43 -13.31 -38.85 12.71
CA ARG A 43 -12.06 -38.09 12.58
C ARG A 43 -12.26 -36.74 13.26
N ARG A 44 -11.57 -36.51 14.38
CA ARG A 44 -11.63 -35.22 15.09
C ARG A 44 -11.23 -34.15 14.09
N ARG A 45 -12.08 -33.13 13.93
CA ARG A 45 -11.80 -32.01 13.02
C ARG A 45 -10.58 -31.28 13.56
N ARG A 46 -9.64 -30.93 12.69
CA ARG A 46 -8.48 -30.11 13.08
C ARG A 46 -8.99 -28.73 13.50
N ALA A 47 -8.53 -28.26 14.65
CA ALA A 47 -8.73 -26.88 15.07
C ALA A 47 -8.19 -25.94 13.97
N GLY A 48 -8.87 -24.81 13.76
CA GLY A 48 -8.54 -23.84 12.72
C GLY A 48 -8.87 -24.26 11.27
N SER A 49 -9.38 -25.47 11.01
CA SER A 49 -9.86 -25.81 9.66
C SER A 49 -11.03 -24.92 9.23
N LEU A 50 -11.20 -24.70 7.91
CA LEU A 50 -12.32 -23.90 7.37
C LEU A 50 -13.69 -24.38 7.89
N ARG A 51 -13.85 -25.70 8.04
CA ARG A 51 -15.06 -26.32 8.60
C ARG A 51 -15.20 -26.08 10.10
N HIS A 52 -14.10 -25.91 10.83
CA HIS A 52 -14.11 -25.56 12.24
C HIS A 52 -14.49 -24.09 12.42
N LEU A 53 -13.95 -23.18 11.60
CA LEU A 53 -14.34 -21.77 11.61
C LEU A 53 -15.84 -21.58 11.33
N ALA A 54 -16.36 -22.20 10.27
CA ALA A 54 -17.79 -22.15 9.97
C ALA A 54 -18.65 -22.69 11.12
N GLU A 55 -18.18 -23.75 11.79
CA GLU A 55 -18.87 -24.32 12.95
C GLU A 55 -18.86 -23.37 14.16
N VAL A 56 -17.74 -22.71 14.44
CA VAL A 56 -17.64 -21.71 15.51
C VAL A 56 -18.57 -20.53 15.22
N ILE A 57 -18.57 -20.01 13.99
CA ILE A 57 -19.46 -18.91 13.57
C ILE A 57 -20.92 -19.28 13.81
N ARG A 58 -21.32 -20.50 13.43
CA ARG A 58 -22.67 -21.04 13.58
C ARG A 58 -23.05 -21.22 15.05
N THR A 59 -22.20 -21.89 15.83
CA THR A 59 -22.45 -22.19 17.25
C THR A 59 -22.60 -20.92 18.09
N HIS A 60 -21.77 -19.90 17.81
CA HIS A 60 -21.77 -18.64 18.56
C HIS A 60 -22.63 -17.55 17.90
N ARG A 61 -23.41 -17.87 16.86
CA ARG A 61 -24.27 -16.93 16.13
C ARG A 61 -23.54 -15.62 15.73
N MET A 62 -22.30 -15.74 15.28
CA MET A 62 -21.43 -14.58 14.98
C MET A 62 -21.81 -13.85 13.68
N ALA A 63 -22.66 -14.45 12.84
CA ALA A 63 -23.16 -13.88 11.60
C ALA A 63 -24.69 -13.72 11.66
N PRO A 64 -25.22 -12.65 12.28
CA PRO A 64 -26.67 -12.45 12.37
C PRO A 64 -27.28 -12.31 10.97
N GLY A 65 -28.32 -13.11 10.68
CA GLY A 65 -29.04 -13.07 9.40
C GLY A 65 -28.36 -13.75 8.21
N MET A 66 -27.18 -14.35 8.39
CA MET A 66 -26.46 -15.04 7.31
C MET A 66 -25.95 -16.42 7.75
N ALA A 67 -26.20 -17.44 6.92
CA ALA A 67 -25.56 -18.74 7.10
C ALA A 67 -24.14 -18.68 6.52
N VAL A 68 -23.14 -18.88 7.37
CA VAL A 68 -21.73 -18.92 6.96
C VAL A 68 -21.25 -20.36 6.93
N ASP A 69 -21.05 -20.90 5.73
CA ASP A 69 -20.50 -22.24 5.52
C ASP A 69 -18.98 -22.20 5.24
N LYS A 70 -18.40 -23.38 4.99
CA LYS A 70 -16.96 -23.55 4.73
C LYS A 70 -16.50 -22.79 3.47
N ASP A 71 -17.35 -22.64 2.47
CA ASP A 71 -16.99 -22.00 1.20
C ASP A 71 -17.06 -20.47 1.33
N VAL A 72 -18.00 -19.93 2.12
CA VAL A 72 -17.99 -18.51 2.51
C VAL A 72 -16.71 -18.17 3.29
N VAL A 73 -16.34 -18.98 4.28
CA VAL A 73 -15.08 -18.79 5.03
C VAL A 73 -13.87 -18.84 4.09
N ALA A 74 -13.84 -19.80 3.16
CA ALA A 74 -12.77 -19.92 2.18
C ALA A 74 -12.69 -18.68 1.28
N GLY A 75 -13.85 -18.16 0.82
CA GLY A 75 -13.93 -16.97 -0.01
C GLY A 75 -13.40 -15.72 0.70
N VAL A 76 -13.77 -15.50 1.97
CA VAL A 76 -13.23 -14.40 2.78
C VAL A 76 -11.71 -14.51 2.92
N LEU A 77 -11.19 -15.69 3.29
CA LEU A 77 -9.75 -15.89 3.49
C LEU A 77 -8.93 -15.88 2.19
N ALA A 78 -9.54 -16.25 1.06
CA ALA A 78 -8.92 -16.18 -0.26
C ALA A 78 -8.97 -14.77 -0.88
N GLY A 79 -9.65 -13.82 -0.23
CA GLY A 79 -9.81 -12.46 -0.72
C GLY A 79 -10.77 -12.31 -1.90
N ASP A 80 -11.77 -13.20 -2.01
CA ASP A 80 -12.80 -13.09 -3.05
C ASP A 80 -13.69 -11.88 -2.77
N LEU A 81 -13.68 -10.92 -3.71
CA LEU A 81 -14.38 -9.64 -3.61
C LEU A 81 -15.90 -9.78 -3.36
N ARG A 82 -16.50 -10.91 -3.77
CA ARG A 82 -17.92 -11.18 -3.53
C ARG A 82 -18.24 -11.28 -2.04
N TYR A 83 -17.31 -11.79 -1.23
CA TYR A 83 -17.47 -11.93 0.22
C TYR A 83 -16.82 -10.78 0.99
N LEU A 84 -15.76 -10.16 0.44
CA LEU A 84 -15.09 -9.03 1.09
C LEU A 84 -15.91 -7.72 1.07
N THR A 85 -16.91 -7.62 0.20
CA THR A 85 -17.79 -6.43 0.10
C THR A 85 -19.00 -6.47 1.05
N ASP A 86 -19.19 -7.59 1.76
CA ASP A 86 -20.19 -7.73 2.82
C ASP A 86 -19.49 -7.77 4.20
N PRO A 87 -19.80 -6.82 5.11
CA PRO A 87 -19.16 -6.80 6.42
C PRO A 87 -19.51 -8.01 7.29
N VAL A 88 -20.68 -8.64 7.12
CA VAL A 88 -21.16 -9.73 7.98
C VAL A 88 -20.24 -10.94 7.96
N PRO A 89 -19.93 -11.57 6.80
CA PRO A 89 -19.04 -12.73 6.76
C PRO A 89 -17.60 -12.36 7.15
N VAL A 90 -17.13 -11.15 6.82
CA VAL A 90 -15.77 -10.69 7.18
C VAL A 90 -15.60 -10.59 8.70
N VAL A 91 -16.53 -9.89 9.37
CA VAL A 91 -16.51 -9.73 10.83
C VAL A 91 -16.70 -11.09 11.52
N ALA A 92 -17.59 -11.94 11.01
CA ALA A 92 -17.83 -13.27 11.59
C ALA A 92 -16.57 -14.15 11.53
N VAL A 93 -15.86 -14.17 10.40
CA VAL A 93 -14.61 -14.93 10.25
C VAL A 93 -13.51 -14.38 11.16
N ALA A 94 -13.38 -13.05 11.26
CA ALA A 94 -12.41 -12.42 12.15
C ALA A 94 -12.70 -12.76 13.63
N ARG A 95 -13.96 -12.60 14.07
CA ARG A 95 -14.39 -12.91 15.44
C ARG A 95 -14.20 -14.38 15.78
N ALA A 96 -14.53 -15.30 14.87
CA ALA A 96 -14.32 -16.73 15.08
C ALA A 96 -12.84 -17.09 15.18
N SER A 97 -11.99 -16.45 14.37
CA SER A 97 -10.53 -16.65 14.44
C SER A 97 -9.98 -16.22 15.80
N HIS A 98 -10.36 -15.02 16.28
CA HIS A 98 -9.98 -14.53 17.61
C HIS A 98 -10.50 -15.43 18.74
N HIS A 99 -11.74 -15.90 18.62
CA HIS A 99 -12.34 -16.81 19.60
C HIS A 99 -11.55 -18.12 19.73
N ILE A 100 -11.11 -18.72 18.62
CA ILE A 100 -10.33 -19.97 18.62
C ILE A 100 -8.99 -19.80 19.34
N VAL A 101 -8.36 -18.63 19.26
CA VAL A 101 -7.07 -18.34 19.89
C VAL A 101 -7.18 -17.62 21.24
N ASN A 102 -8.40 -17.48 21.78
CA ASN A 102 -8.70 -16.75 23.02
C ASN A 102 -8.16 -15.30 23.04
N LEU A 103 -8.21 -14.60 21.91
CA LEU A 103 -7.91 -13.17 21.83
C LEU A 103 -9.19 -12.35 21.91
N PRO A 104 -9.16 -11.17 22.56
CA PRO A 104 -10.31 -10.26 22.57
C PRO A 104 -10.59 -9.75 21.14
N PHE A 105 -11.85 -9.53 20.83
CA PHE A 105 -12.33 -8.93 19.58
C PHE A 105 -13.60 -8.13 19.90
N GLY A 106 -13.42 -6.82 20.07
CA GLY A 106 -14.46 -5.93 20.61
C GLY A 106 -15.28 -5.21 19.54
N ASP A 107 -16.19 -4.34 19.98
CA ASP A 107 -17.02 -3.54 19.07
C ASP A 107 -16.21 -2.52 18.26
N ASP A 108 -15.10 -2.02 18.80
CA ASP A 108 -14.17 -1.16 18.06
C ASP A 108 -13.54 -1.87 16.85
N ASP A 109 -13.20 -3.15 16.99
CA ASP A 109 -12.63 -3.96 15.90
C ASP A 109 -13.69 -4.25 14.83
N VAL A 110 -14.92 -4.54 15.25
CA VAL A 110 -16.09 -4.69 14.37
C VAL A 110 -16.32 -3.41 13.57
N GLN A 111 -16.31 -2.25 14.23
CA GLN A 111 -16.53 -0.96 13.59
C GLN A 111 -15.43 -0.66 12.57
N ARG A 112 -14.16 -0.89 12.92
CA ARG A 112 -13.02 -0.68 12.01
C ARG A 112 -13.12 -1.56 10.76
N LEU A 113 -13.42 -2.85 10.92
CA LEU A 113 -13.59 -3.76 9.78
C LEU A 113 -14.81 -3.39 8.93
N THR A 114 -15.91 -2.98 9.55
CA THR A 114 -17.11 -2.53 8.83
C THR A 114 -16.83 -1.29 7.99
N VAL A 115 -16.11 -0.30 8.53
CA VAL A 115 -15.67 0.90 7.79
C VAL A 115 -14.72 0.51 6.64
N ALA A 116 -13.78 -0.41 6.87
CA ALA A 116 -12.87 -0.89 5.83
C ALA A 116 -13.60 -1.59 4.67
N VAL A 117 -14.57 -2.46 4.98
CA VAL A 117 -15.41 -3.13 3.98
C VAL A 117 -16.27 -2.13 3.21
N ALA A 118 -16.85 -1.14 3.88
CA ALA A 118 -17.60 -0.06 3.22
C ALA A 118 -16.72 0.74 2.24
N HIS A 119 -15.47 1.02 2.63
CA HIS A 119 -14.51 1.69 1.75
C HIS A 119 -14.14 0.83 0.54
N LEU A 120 -13.86 -0.46 0.73
CA LEU A 120 -13.59 -1.39 -0.36
C LEU A 120 -14.77 -1.46 -1.35
N LYS A 121 -16.01 -1.52 -0.83
CA LYS A 121 -17.23 -1.49 -1.65
C LYS A 121 -17.33 -0.21 -2.49
N ALA A 122 -17.00 0.94 -1.91
CA ALA A 122 -16.98 2.22 -2.62
C ALA A 122 -15.91 2.25 -3.74
N LEU A 123 -14.71 1.74 -3.47
CA LEU A 123 -13.64 1.63 -4.47
C LEU A 123 -14.03 0.71 -5.63
N LEU A 124 -14.64 -0.44 -5.35
CA LEU A 124 -15.10 -1.36 -6.39
C LEU A 124 -16.21 -0.73 -7.25
N ALA A 125 -17.13 0.01 -6.64
CA ALA A 125 -18.16 0.74 -7.38
C ALA A 125 -17.56 1.83 -8.29
N ALA A 126 -16.54 2.57 -7.81
CA ALA A 126 -15.83 3.55 -8.61
C ALA A 126 -15.05 2.92 -9.78
N ALA A 127 -14.42 1.77 -9.55
CA ALA A 127 -13.74 1.01 -10.60
C ALA A 127 -14.71 0.54 -11.70
N HIS A 128 -15.85 -0.05 -11.31
CA HIS A 128 -16.90 -0.44 -12.26
C HIS A 128 -17.47 0.75 -13.03
N GLU A 129 -17.63 1.91 -12.39
CA GLU A 129 -18.04 3.14 -13.08
C GLU A 129 -17.00 3.60 -14.10
N SER A 130 -15.72 3.53 -13.76
CA SER A 130 -14.62 3.83 -14.69
C SER A 130 -14.63 2.88 -15.88
N ASP A 131 -14.79 1.59 -15.66
CA ASP A 131 -14.85 0.58 -16.72
C ASP A 131 -16.04 0.81 -17.66
N ARG A 132 -17.20 1.20 -17.11
CA ARG A 132 -18.37 1.60 -17.92
C ARG A 132 -18.10 2.84 -18.77
N ARG A 133 -17.27 3.77 -18.30
CA ARG A 133 -16.91 4.98 -19.05
C ARG A 133 -15.79 4.77 -20.05
N ALA A 134 -14.94 3.76 -19.87
CA ALA A 134 -13.75 3.53 -20.68
C ALA A 134 -14.01 3.51 -22.20
N PRO A 135 -15.09 2.88 -22.73
CA PRO A 135 -15.38 2.91 -24.17
C PRO A 135 -15.59 4.32 -24.75
N TYR A 136 -16.04 5.27 -23.94
CA TYR A 136 -16.27 6.66 -24.36
C TYR A 136 -15.01 7.53 -24.23
N LEU A 137 -13.99 7.07 -23.51
CA LEU A 137 -12.74 7.77 -23.28
C LEU A 137 -11.63 7.35 -24.24
N LEU A 138 -11.75 6.15 -24.83
CA LEU A 138 -10.83 5.73 -25.88
C LEU A 138 -11.21 6.42 -27.19
N PRO A 139 -10.27 7.11 -27.86
CA PRO A 139 -10.54 7.64 -29.19
C PRO A 139 -10.98 6.49 -30.10
N VAL A 140 -12.13 6.66 -30.76
CA VAL A 140 -12.63 5.70 -31.74
C VAL A 140 -11.47 5.36 -32.68
N PRO A 141 -11.12 4.07 -32.86
CA PRO A 141 -10.08 3.70 -33.79
C PRO A 141 -10.36 4.38 -35.13
N ARG A 142 -9.47 5.28 -35.56
CA ARG A 142 -9.63 5.92 -36.86
C ARG A 142 -9.71 4.79 -37.88
N PRO A 143 -10.74 4.77 -38.75
CA PRO A 143 -10.80 3.78 -39.80
C PRO A 143 -9.52 3.89 -40.63
N ALA A 144 -8.92 2.74 -40.97
CA ALA A 144 -7.63 2.68 -41.67
C ALA A 144 -7.63 3.47 -43.00
N SER A 145 -8.80 3.70 -43.59
CA SER A 145 -8.98 4.55 -44.77
C SER A 145 -8.61 6.02 -44.54
N ALA A 146 -8.70 6.55 -43.32
CA ALA A 146 -8.31 7.93 -43.01
C ALA A 146 -6.79 8.17 -42.96
N LEU A 147 -5.98 7.10 -43.04
CA LEU A 147 -4.51 7.18 -43.13
C LEU A 147 -4.00 7.18 -44.58
N VAL A 148 -4.79 6.72 -45.55
CA VAL A 148 -4.34 6.59 -46.95
C VAL A 148 -4.37 7.92 -47.71
N GLU A 149 -5.20 8.87 -47.30
CA GLU A 149 -5.40 10.12 -48.05
C GLU A 149 -4.32 11.20 -47.77
N ARG A 150 -3.44 10.98 -46.78
CA ARG A 150 -2.39 11.96 -46.42
C ARG A 150 -1.02 11.69 -47.06
N ASP A 151 -0.81 10.52 -47.66
CA ASP A 151 0.46 10.17 -48.33
C ASP A 151 0.44 10.38 -49.86
N ALA A 152 -0.67 10.84 -50.45
CA ALA A 152 -0.75 11.11 -51.88
C ALA A 152 0.03 12.37 -52.36
N GLY A 153 0.71 13.09 -51.46
CA GLY A 153 1.39 14.35 -51.76
C GLY A 153 2.92 14.34 -51.77
N LEU A 154 3.58 13.26 -51.33
CA LEU A 154 5.04 13.18 -51.21
C LEU A 154 5.60 12.06 -52.08
N SER A 155 5.44 12.22 -53.40
CA SER A 155 6.10 11.38 -54.39
C SER A 155 7.56 11.87 -54.56
N HIS A 156 8.46 11.37 -53.71
CA HIS A 156 9.89 11.38 -54.00
C HIS A 156 10.30 9.97 -54.41
N ALA A 157 10.64 9.83 -55.69
CA ALA A 157 11.07 8.58 -56.29
C ALA A 157 12.35 8.06 -55.61
N ALA A 158 12.23 6.94 -54.91
CA ALA A 158 13.35 6.10 -54.52
C ALA A 158 13.14 4.70 -55.13
N PRO A 159 14.20 4.08 -55.69
CA PRO A 159 14.07 2.85 -56.45
C PRO A 159 13.76 1.66 -55.52
N ALA A 160 12.92 0.78 -56.07
CA ALA A 160 12.48 -0.45 -55.47
C ALA A 160 13.66 -1.38 -55.14
N ASP A 161 13.74 -1.79 -53.88
CA ASP A 161 14.27 -3.10 -53.54
C ASP A 161 13.33 -3.82 -52.56
N GLN A 162 13.12 -5.08 -52.87
CA GLN A 162 12.12 -6.00 -52.36
C GLN A 162 12.28 -6.28 -50.85
N ILE A 163 11.21 -6.08 -50.08
CA ILE A 163 10.90 -6.96 -48.95
C ILE A 163 9.41 -7.30 -49.00
N GLN A 164 9.07 -8.38 -49.71
CA GLN A 164 7.78 -9.04 -49.57
C GLN A 164 7.75 -9.79 -48.24
N LEU A 165 7.19 -9.15 -47.20
CA LEU A 165 6.72 -9.88 -46.02
C LEU A 165 5.27 -10.29 -46.27
N ALA A 166 5.11 -11.55 -46.67
CA ALA A 166 3.82 -12.20 -46.82
C ALA A 166 3.09 -12.24 -45.46
N TRP A 167 2.11 -11.35 -45.30
CA TRP A 167 1.10 -11.49 -44.25
C TRP A 167 0.04 -12.47 -44.75
N THR A 168 0.06 -13.70 -44.23
CA THR A 168 -1.07 -14.62 -44.37
C THR A 168 -2.07 -14.36 -43.25
N PRO A 169 -3.35 -14.09 -43.57
CA PRO A 169 -4.38 -13.99 -42.54
C PRO A 169 -4.64 -15.38 -41.95
N ILE A 170 -4.49 -15.51 -40.63
CA ILE A 170 -4.92 -16.70 -39.90
C ILE A 170 -6.45 -16.71 -39.89
N VAL A 171 -7.04 -17.51 -40.78
CA VAL A 171 -8.47 -17.84 -40.74
C VAL A 171 -8.66 -18.94 -39.67
N PRO A 172 -9.44 -18.69 -38.61
CA PRO A 172 -9.73 -19.72 -37.63
C PRO A 172 -10.65 -20.77 -38.26
N THR A 173 -10.13 -21.97 -38.48
CA THR A 173 -10.93 -23.14 -38.87
C THR A 173 -11.65 -23.65 -37.63
N ALA A 174 -12.97 -23.46 -37.60
CA ALA A 174 -13.85 -24.10 -36.64
C ALA A 174 -13.97 -25.57 -37.03
N ASP A 175 -13.17 -26.44 -36.40
CA ASP A 175 -13.51 -27.84 -36.17
C ASP A 175 -12.45 -28.47 -35.26
N THR A 176 -12.76 -28.55 -33.97
CA THR A 176 -12.03 -29.43 -33.05
C THR A 176 -13.04 -30.06 -32.08
N PRO A 177 -13.19 -31.39 -32.07
CA PRO A 177 -14.16 -32.05 -31.20
C PRO A 177 -13.74 -31.95 -29.72
N PRO A 178 -14.70 -32.01 -28.78
CA PRO A 178 -14.43 -31.80 -27.36
C PRO A 178 -13.52 -32.91 -26.80
N ARG A 179 -12.26 -32.57 -26.51
CA ARG A 179 -11.33 -33.45 -25.78
C ARG A 179 -11.74 -33.53 -24.30
N ARG A 180 -12.09 -34.74 -23.86
CA ARG A 180 -12.22 -35.14 -22.44
C ARG A 180 -10.99 -34.68 -21.64
N ALA A 181 -11.21 -33.83 -20.66
CA ALA A 181 -10.19 -33.38 -19.73
C ALA A 181 -9.74 -34.54 -18.83
N SER A 182 -8.52 -35.04 -19.03
CA SER A 182 -7.87 -35.97 -18.12
C SER A 182 -7.30 -35.22 -16.91
N THR A 183 -7.59 -35.73 -15.72
CA THR A 183 -7.29 -35.12 -14.41
C THR A 183 -5.84 -35.33 -13.94
N TRP A 184 -4.88 -35.54 -14.85
CA TRP A 184 -3.56 -36.07 -14.49
C TRP A 184 -2.35 -35.21 -14.86
N LEU A 185 -2.53 -33.90 -15.05
CA LEU A 185 -1.43 -32.96 -15.29
C LEU A 185 -1.60 -31.71 -14.41
N ARG A 186 -1.44 -31.87 -13.10
CA ARG A 186 -1.41 -30.74 -12.15
C ARG A 186 -0.04 -30.40 -11.52
N PRO A 187 1.05 -31.20 -11.58
CA PRO A 187 2.31 -30.72 -11.03
C PRO A 187 3.16 -29.92 -12.03
N ALA A 188 3.02 -30.10 -13.35
CA ALA A 188 3.91 -29.47 -14.33
C ALA A 188 3.56 -27.98 -14.62
N ALA A 189 2.28 -27.60 -14.57
CA ALA A 189 1.86 -26.21 -14.84
C ALA A 189 2.30 -25.22 -13.74
N TRP A 190 2.46 -25.69 -12.50
CA TRP A 190 2.92 -24.86 -11.39
C TRP A 190 4.42 -24.53 -11.46
N VAL A 191 5.23 -25.44 -11.99
CA VAL A 191 6.68 -25.22 -12.16
C VAL A 191 6.95 -24.18 -13.27
N ALA A 192 6.17 -24.20 -14.36
CA ALA A 192 6.29 -23.20 -15.42
C ALA A 192 5.88 -21.79 -14.96
N LEU A 193 4.84 -21.67 -14.14
CA LEU A 193 4.39 -20.39 -13.57
C LEU A 193 5.41 -19.80 -12.58
N LEU A 194 6.04 -20.63 -11.74
CA LEU A 194 7.11 -20.20 -10.84
C LEU A 194 8.38 -19.77 -11.59
N ALA A 195 8.73 -20.45 -12.69
CA ALA A 195 9.88 -20.08 -13.52
C ALA A 195 9.68 -18.73 -14.23
N ILE A 196 8.48 -18.46 -14.75
CA ILE A 196 8.16 -17.17 -15.39
C ILE A 196 8.20 -16.02 -14.38
N PHE A 197 7.71 -16.24 -13.15
CA PHE A 197 7.75 -15.24 -12.09
C PHE A 197 9.18 -14.94 -11.63
N ALA A 198 10.04 -15.96 -11.49
CA ALA A 198 11.44 -15.79 -11.12
C ALA A 198 12.27 -15.05 -12.19
N VAL A 199 12.00 -15.30 -13.48
CA VAL A 199 12.67 -14.58 -14.59
C VAL A 199 12.18 -13.12 -14.67
N GLY A 200 10.89 -12.86 -14.43
CA GLY A 200 10.35 -11.49 -14.40
C GLY A 200 10.96 -10.62 -13.29
N VAL A 201 11.23 -11.20 -12.11
CA VAL A 201 11.87 -10.50 -10.99
C VAL A 201 13.35 -10.18 -11.27
N LEU A 202 14.06 -11.06 -11.98
CA LEU A 202 15.46 -10.83 -12.37
C LEU A 202 15.62 -9.77 -13.47
N VAL A 203 14.71 -9.71 -14.45
CA VAL A 203 14.75 -8.68 -15.50
C VAL A 203 14.34 -7.30 -14.94
N GLY A 204 13.42 -7.25 -13.96
CA GLY A 204 13.04 -6.00 -13.27
C GLY A 204 14.16 -5.39 -12.41
N ALA A 205 15.02 -6.22 -11.81
CA ALA A 205 16.15 -5.77 -10.99
C ALA A 205 17.37 -5.32 -11.82
N ALA A 206 17.54 -5.83 -13.05
CA ALA A 206 18.63 -5.41 -13.94
C ALA A 206 18.26 -4.16 -14.78
N GLY A 207 16.97 -3.96 -15.11
CA GLY A 207 16.51 -2.83 -15.94
C GLY A 207 16.60 -1.45 -15.26
N SER A 208 16.69 -1.39 -13.93
CA SER A 208 16.72 -0.14 -13.17
C SER A 208 18.13 0.48 -13.01
N ARG A 209 19.19 -0.15 -13.56
CA ARG A 209 20.57 0.36 -13.46
C ARG A 209 21.16 0.91 -14.77
N LEU A 210 20.42 0.94 -15.88
CA LEU A 210 20.92 1.42 -17.17
C LEU A 210 20.30 2.75 -17.65
N ALA A 211 19.43 3.39 -16.87
CA ALA A 211 18.78 4.65 -17.25
C ALA A 211 19.50 5.92 -16.72
N SER A 212 20.81 5.89 -16.51
CA SER A 212 21.59 7.06 -16.01
C SER A 212 22.90 7.33 -16.75
N SER A 213 23.06 6.85 -17.98
CA SER A 213 24.07 7.40 -18.90
C SER A 213 23.46 8.55 -19.70
N ARG A 214 23.59 9.78 -19.18
CA ARG A 214 23.41 10.98 -20.01
C ARG A 214 24.51 10.99 -21.08
N PRO A 215 24.18 11.29 -22.34
CA PRO A 215 25.22 11.61 -23.33
C PRO A 215 25.98 12.85 -22.86
N ILE A 216 27.31 12.79 -23.00
CA ILE A 216 28.23 13.93 -22.82
C ILE A 216 27.76 15.02 -23.78
N ALA A 217 27.17 16.08 -23.22
CA ALA A 217 26.78 17.25 -23.98
C ALA A 217 28.02 18.08 -24.29
N ASP A 218 28.12 18.41 -25.58
CA ASP A 218 28.99 19.38 -26.24
C ASP A 218 29.38 20.59 -25.34
N PRO A 219 30.69 20.83 -25.09
CA PRO A 219 31.16 21.87 -24.17
C PRO A 219 31.00 23.32 -24.67
N THR A 220 30.36 23.56 -25.82
CA THR A 220 30.36 24.89 -26.44
C THR A 220 29.04 25.66 -26.44
N ARG A 221 27.98 25.16 -25.79
CA ARG A 221 26.68 25.86 -25.75
C ARG A 221 26.46 26.59 -24.42
N PRO A 222 26.36 27.94 -24.39
CA PRO A 222 25.96 28.66 -23.18
C PRO A 222 24.53 28.25 -22.82
N VAL A 223 24.41 27.47 -21.74
CA VAL A 223 23.13 27.07 -21.17
C VAL A 223 22.51 28.29 -20.51
N ALA A 224 21.36 28.72 -21.00
CA ALA A 224 20.54 29.72 -20.35
C ALA A 224 20.26 29.29 -18.90
N GLU A 225 20.63 30.15 -17.97
CA GLU A 225 20.55 29.98 -16.53
C GLU A 225 19.12 29.61 -16.12
N ALA A 226 18.91 28.35 -15.71
CA ALA A 226 17.63 27.90 -15.19
C ALA A 226 17.27 28.77 -13.96
N PRO A 227 16.00 29.21 -13.82
CA PRO A 227 15.59 30.08 -12.72
C PRO A 227 15.99 29.46 -11.38
N ALA A 228 16.60 30.28 -10.54
CA ALA A 228 17.20 29.91 -9.27
C ALA A 228 16.28 28.95 -8.50
N ARG A 229 16.77 27.73 -8.30
CA ARG A 229 16.20 26.75 -7.37
C ARG A 229 16.05 27.49 -6.03
N ASN A 230 14.80 27.68 -5.57
CA ASN A 230 14.47 28.40 -4.34
C ASN A 230 15.51 28.09 -3.27
N ALA A 231 16.13 29.14 -2.71
CA ALA A 231 17.17 29.02 -1.71
C ALA A 231 16.70 28.03 -0.64
N ARG A 232 17.34 26.85 -0.60
CA ARG A 232 17.05 25.81 0.39
C ARG A 232 17.09 26.49 1.75
N SER A 233 15.99 26.42 2.50
CA SER A 233 15.96 26.95 3.86
C SER A 233 17.10 26.32 4.65
N ALA A 234 18.14 27.10 4.93
CA ALA A 234 19.29 26.62 5.67
C ALA A 234 18.86 26.24 7.08
N CYS A 235 19.51 25.22 7.66
CA CYS A 235 19.33 24.89 9.07
C CYS A 235 19.58 26.15 9.91
N GLN A 236 18.58 26.57 10.67
CA GLN A 236 18.69 27.64 11.64
C GLN A 236 18.86 27.03 13.04
N SER A 237 19.60 27.70 13.91
CA SER A 237 19.63 27.31 15.32
C SER A 237 18.22 27.46 15.92
N PRO A 238 17.78 26.54 16.81
CA PRO A 238 16.48 26.62 17.43
C PRO A 238 16.36 27.94 18.22
N GLY A 239 15.52 28.84 17.73
CA GLY A 239 15.14 30.07 18.41
C GLY A 239 13.62 30.12 18.63
N PRO A 240 13.14 30.91 19.61
CA PRO A 240 11.71 31.08 19.82
C PRO A 240 11.09 31.72 18.58
N SER A 241 10.22 31.00 17.89
CA SER A 241 9.37 31.60 16.87
C SER A 241 8.09 32.10 17.48
N ARG A 242 7.79 33.36 17.22
CA ARG A 242 6.43 33.85 17.36
C ARG A 242 5.69 33.59 16.05
N PRO A 243 4.57 32.83 16.06
CA PRO A 243 3.71 32.75 14.89
C PRO A 243 3.17 34.15 14.57
N ALA A 244 3.32 34.57 13.31
CA ALA A 244 2.72 35.79 12.79
C ALA A 244 1.60 35.37 11.85
N GLY A 245 0.39 35.24 12.39
CA GLY A 245 -0.81 34.82 11.65
C GLY A 245 -1.68 33.79 12.40
N PRO A 246 -2.88 33.48 11.87
CA PRO A 246 -3.74 32.42 12.40
C PRO A 246 -3.04 31.07 12.41
N VAL A 247 -3.07 30.38 13.56
CA VAL A 247 -2.51 29.04 13.70
C VAL A 247 -3.49 28.02 13.13
N ILE A 248 -3.09 27.37 12.04
CA ILE A 248 -3.87 26.31 11.37
C ILE A 248 -3.54 24.94 11.98
N MET A 249 -2.27 24.72 12.32
CA MET A 249 -1.80 23.53 13.02
C MET A 249 -0.80 23.98 14.09
N GLY A 250 -1.12 23.77 15.37
CA GLY A 250 -0.24 24.12 16.50
C GLY A 250 0.39 22.91 17.17
N ALA A 251 0.82 23.04 18.43
CA ALA A 251 1.31 21.91 19.22
C ALA A 251 0.29 20.74 19.30
N PRO A 252 0.72 19.53 19.68
CA PRO A 252 -0.20 18.44 20.04
C PRO A 252 -1.33 18.95 20.95
N GLY A 253 -2.57 18.56 20.67
CA GLY A 253 -3.76 19.06 21.40
C GLY A 253 -4.36 20.38 20.87
N THR A 254 -3.75 21.05 19.90
CA THR A 254 -4.44 22.13 19.17
C THR A 254 -5.61 21.52 18.39
N PRO A 255 -6.85 22.03 18.53
CA PRO A 255 -8.00 21.49 17.82
C PRO A 255 -7.77 21.48 16.31
N SER A 256 -7.87 20.31 15.69
CA SER A 256 -7.97 20.14 14.24
C SER A 256 -9.44 19.90 13.88
N GLY A 257 -9.87 20.30 12.69
CA GLY A 257 -11.27 20.12 12.24
C GLY A 257 -11.75 18.67 12.19
N GLU A 258 -10.84 17.69 12.16
CA GLU A 258 -11.15 16.27 12.35
C GLU A 258 -11.03 15.83 13.82
N SER A 259 -12.13 15.31 14.37
CA SER A 259 -12.24 14.80 15.76
C SER A 259 -11.41 13.52 16.02
N ILE A 260 -11.08 12.74 14.98
CA ILE A 260 -10.69 11.34 15.19
C ILE A 260 -9.19 11.16 15.48
N LYS A 261 -8.30 12.09 15.05
CA LYS A 261 -6.85 12.03 15.32
C LYS A 261 -6.19 13.42 15.35
N PRO A 262 -6.35 14.21 16.42
CA PRO A 262 -5.74 15.55 16.50
C PRO A 262 -4.20 15.53 16.60
N ASN A 263 -3.61 14.35 16.80
CA ASN A 263 -2.19 14.14 17.03
C ASN A 263 -1.53 13.41 15.85
N TRP A 264 -0.19 13.43 15.86
CA TRP A 264 0.65 12.69 14.93
C TRP A 264 0.31 11.19 14.91
N TRP A 265 0.42 10.54 13.77
CA TRP A 265 0.21 9.10 13.63
C TRP A 265 1.19 8.50 12.63
N ALA A 266 1.57 7.24 12.83
CA ALA A 266 2.39 6.49 11.88
C ALA A 266 1.50 5.59 11.01
N ASN A 267 1.83 5.46 9.72
CA ASN A 267 1.04 4.66 8.78
C ASN A 267 1.19 3.14 8.96
N VAL A 268 2.27 2.70 9.60
CA VAL A 268 2.56 1.28 9.84
C VAL A 268 3.04 1.05 11.26
N LEU A 269 2.75 -0.14 11.81
CA LEU A 269 3.12 -0.53 13.17
C LEU A 269 4.64 -0.62 13.45
N PRO A 270 5.52 -0.98 12.49
CA PRO A 270 6.95 -1.06 12.77
C PRO A 270 7.62 0.27 13.13
N VAL A 271 6.99 1.41 12.82
CA VAL A 271 7.47 2.73 13.26
C VAL A 271 7.00 2.96 14.69
N GLU A 272 7.92 2.95 15.65
CA GLU A 272 7.60 3.22 17.05
C GLU A 272 7.45 4.73 17.24
N LEU A 273 6.22 5.21 17.33
CA LEU A 273 5.90 6.63 17.53
C LEU A 273 5.66 6.93 19.00
N ARG A 274 6.39 7.92 19.54
CA ARG A 274 6.22 8.45 20.89
C ARG A 274 5.88 9.94 20.81
N HIS A 275 4.79 10.34 21.45
CA HIS A 275 4.42 11.75 21.52
C HIS A 275 5.27 12.51 22.54
N THR A 276 5.65 13.74 22.18
CA THR A 276 6.25 14.71 23.11
C THR A 276 5.27 15.86 23.31
N PRO A 277 5.45 16.72 24.35
CA PRO A 277 4.58 17.88 24.55
C PRO A 277 4.55 18.85 23.35
N THR A 278 5.62 18.90 22.55
CA THR A 278 5.79 19.84 21.43
C THR A 278 5.79 19.15 20.07
N GLY A 279 5.70 17.82 20.00
CA GLY A 279 5.76 17.07 18.73
C GLY A 279 5.80 15.55 18.91
N PHE A 280 6.80 14.91 18.29
CA PHE A 280 6.98 13.46 18.33
C PHE A 280 8.44 13.01 18.21
N SER A 281 8.70 11.79 18.67
CA SER A 281 9.90 11.00 18.38
C SER A 281 9.47 9.71 17.68
N ALA A 282 10.17 9.34 16.61
CA ALA A 282 9.91 8.12 15.86
C ALA A 282 11.17 7.27 15.73
N THR A 283 11.08 6.00 16.09
CA THR A 283 12.12 5.00 15.80
C THR A 283 11.73 4.28 14.53
N VAL A 284 12.53 4.49 13.48
CA VAL A 284 12.32 3.93 12.14
C VAL A 284 13.14 2.64 12.03
N PRO A 285 12.54 1.49 11.69
CA PRO A 285 13.27 0.24 11.52
C PRO A 285 13.93 0.16 10.14
N THR A 286 14.79 -0.84 9.94
CA THR A 286 15.20 -1.26 8.59
C THR A 286 14.04 -1.91 7.85
N GLY A 287 14.14 -2.00 6.52
CA GLY A 287 13.26 -2.84 5.69
C GLY A 287 12.35 -2.08 4.72
N SER A 288 12.27 -0.75 4.84
CA SER A 288 11.66 0.08 3.81
C SER A 288 12.63 0.34 2.67
N THR A 289 12.13 0.31 1.44
CA THR A 289 12.84 0.67 0.20
C THR A 289 12.40 2.00 -0.38
N LEU A 290 11.21 2.50 0.01
CA LEU A 290 10.63 3.74 -0.50
C LEU A 290 10.32 4.71 0.64
N PRO A 291 10.59 6.03 0.49
CA PRO A 291 10.33 7.03 1.54
C PRO A 291 8.92 6.96 2.14
N GLN A 292 7.90 6.78 1.29
CA GLN A 292 6.50 6.78 1.67
C GLN A 292 6.00 5.51 2.40
N GLU A 293 6.80 4.44 2.47
CA GLU A 293 6.37 3.22 3.17
C GLU A 293 6.30 3.43 4.67
N PHE A 294 7.22 4.23 5.22
CA PHE A 294 7.23 4.64 6.62
C PHE A 294 7.02 6.15 6.69
N LEU A 295 5.91 6.60 7.25
CA LEU A 295 5.65 8.03 7.44
C LEU A 295 5.02 8.31 8.79
N VAL A 296 5.23 9.54 9.25
CA VAL A 296 4.50 10.14 10.37
C VAL A 296 3.72 11.33 9.84
N ALA A 297 2.42 11.35 10.07
CA ALA A 297 1.50 12.31 9.51
C ALA A 297 0.64 12.99 10.58
N ARG A 298 0.18 14.19 10.25
CA ARG A 298 -0.90 14.86 10.97
C ARG A 298 -1.89 15.43 9.96
N SER A 299 -3.12 14.97 10.06
CA SER A 299 -4.22 15.34 9.16
C SER A 299 -5.17 16.35 9.83
N GLY A 300 -6.28 16.70 9.18
CA GLY A 300 -7.30 17.58 9.76
C GLY A 300 -7.01 19.07 9.56
N ILE A 301 -6.15 19.40 8.59
CA ILE A 301 -5.66 20.76 8.34
C ILE A 301 -6.54 21.43 7.29
N THR A 302 -6.95 22.66 7.56
CA THR A 302 -7.66 23.49 6.59
C THR A 302 -6.68 24.33 5.78
N MET A 303 -6.74 24.25 4.45
CA MET A 303 -5.96 25.09 3.53
C MET A 303 -6.88 25.66 2.47
N ILE A 304 -6.64 26.88 2.01
CA ILE A 304 -7.43 27.55 0.98
C ILE A 304 -6.52 27.81 -0.22
N THR A 305 -6.94 27.36 -1.41
CA THR A 305 -6.18 27.56 -2.65
C THR A 305 -5.78 29.02 -2.83
N GLY A 306 -4.51 29.26 -3.17
CA GLY A 306 -3.98 30.60 -3.42
C GLY A 306 -3.53 31.35 -2.17
N HIS A 307 -3.93 30.91 -0.96
CA HIS A 307 -3.46 31.51 0.28
C HIS A 307 -2.01 31.07 0.55
N ARG A 308 -1.25 31.95 1.22
CA ARG A 308 0.14 31.70 1.59
C ARG A 308 0.22 31.17 3.01
N TYR A 309 1.10 30.20 3.20
CA TYR A 309 1.32 29.53 4.47
C TYR A 309 2.80 29.47 4.79
N ARG A 310 3.12 29.41 6.09
CA ARG A 310 4.46 29.11 6.60
C ARG A 310 4.39 27.89 7.50
N PHE A 311 5.21 26.89 7.20
CA PHE A 311 5.40 25.71 8.02
C PHE A 311 6.76 25.75 8.69
N ASP A 312 6.75 25.78 10.01
CA ASP A 312 7.91 25.83 10.88
C ASP A 312 8.02 24.53 11.68
N PHE A 313 9.22 23.99 11.88
CA PHE A 313 9.47 22.88 12.80
C PHE A 313 10.96 22.79 13.19
N THR A 314 11.24 22.15 14.32
CA THR A 314 12.59 21.76 14.73
C THR A 314 12.75 20.25 14.56
N VAL A 315 13.88 19.80 14.01
CA VAL A 315 14.15 18.39 13.78
C VAL A 315 15.57 17.99 14.21
N THR A 316 15.69 16.79 14.76
CA THR A 316 16.95 16.11 15.11
C THR A 316 16.89 14.64 14.70
N SER A 317 18.04 14.05 14.43
CA SER A 317 18.20 12.62 14.17
C SER A 317 19.48 12.09 14.83
N ASP A 318 19.51 10.81 15.19
CA ASP A 318 20.72 10.16 15.74
C ASP A 318 21.85 10.01 14.70
N ARG A 319 21.55 10.22 13.41
CA ARG A 319 22.54 10.30 12.33
C ARG A 319 22.14 11.25 11.20
N PRO A 320 23.10 11.74 10.39
CA PRO A 320 22.82 12.55 9.21
C PRO A 320 22.08 11.75 8.12
N LEU A 321 20.99 12.30 7.58
CA LEU A 321 20.23 11.77 6.44
C LEU A 321 19.28 12.85 5.88
N ASP A 322 18.64 12.57 4.74
CA ASP A 322 17.58 13.41 4.18
C ASP A 322 16.21 12.75 4.37
N ILE A 323 15.22 13.50 4.87
CA ILE A 323 13.81 13.07 4.91
C ILE A 323 12.98 13.86 3.90
N LEU A 324 11.81 13.36 3.52
CA LEU A 324 10.88 14.10 2.67
C LEU A 324 9.75 14.70 3.51
N LEU A 325 9.64 16.02 3.51
CA LEU A 325 8.48 16.75 4.01
C LEU A 325 7.47 16.93 2.87
N ARG A 326 6.19 16.66 3.14
CA ARG A 326 5.12 16.94 2.18
C ARG A 326 3.88 17.47 2.87
N ILE A 327 3.32 18.54 2.32
CA ILE A 327 2.04 19.13 2.72
C ILE A 327 1.07 19.00 1.54
N GLN A 328 -0.07 18.36 1.76
CA GLN A 328 -0.98 17.97 0.67
C GLN A 328 -2.43 17.89 1.10
N ASP A 329 -3.32 17.81 0.12
CA ASP A 329 -4.67 17.29 0.30
C ASP A 329 -4.64 15.75 0.25
N LYS A 330 -5.22 15.07 1.24
CA LYS A 330 -5.23 13.59 1.34
C LYS A 330 -6.41 12.93 0.63
N THR A 331 -7.22 13.66 -0.13
CA THR A 331 -8.42 13.14 -0.78
C THR A 331 -8.03 12.34 -2.03
N PRO A 332 -8.39 11.04 -2.10
CA PRO A 332 -8.26 10.27 -3.33
C PRO A 332 -9.15 10.87 -4.44
N PRO A 333 -8.77 10.70 -5.72
CA PRO A 333 -7.62 9.93 -6.20
C PRO A 333 -6.34 10.75 -6.36
N HIS A 334 -6.37 12.06 -6.11
CA HIS A 334 -5.36 12.96 -6.69
C HIS A 334 -4.23 13.41 -5.76
N TYR A 335 -4.29 13.14 -4.45
CA TYR A 335 -3.23 13.42 -3.45
C TYR A 335 -2.33 14.60 -3.82
N ARG A 336 -2.90 15.80 -3.96
CA ARG A 336 -2.20 16.93 -4.60
C ARG A 336 -1.33 17.66 -3.59
N PRO A 337 0.01 17.70 -3.77
CA PRO A 337 0.88 18.42 -2.85
C PRO A 337 0.81 19.93 -3.08
N SER A 338 0.86 20.68 -1.99
CA SER A 338 1.15 22.13 -1.99
C SER A 338 2.62 22.41 -1.64
N LEU A 339 3.29 21.49 -0.94
CA LEU A 339 4.72 21.55 -0.63
C LEU A 339 5.32 20.14 -0.69
N VAL A 340 6.50 20.01 -1.30
CA VAL A 340 7.34 18.80 -1.24
C VAL A 340 8.79 19.26 -1.11
N GLU A 341 9.43 18.93 0.02
CA GLU A 341 10.79 19.37 0.30
C GLU A 341 11.65 18.22 0.82
N SER A 342 12.90 18.17 0.37
CA SER A 342 13.92 17.29 0.94
C SER A 342 14.65 18.05 2.03
N VAL A 343 14.59 17.53 3.26
CA VAL A 343 15.08 18.20 4.46
C VAL A 343 16.29 17.44 4.99
N PRO A 344 17.50 18.03 4.93
CA PRO A 344 18.67 17.43 5.55
C PRO A 344 18.53 17.50 7.06
N ILE A 345 18.71 16.37 7.75
CA ILE A 345 18.63 16.31 9.21
C ILE A 345 19.90 15.68 9.77
N GLY A 346 20.22 15.98 11.02
CA GLY A 346 21.42 15.48 11.66
C GLY A 346 21.33 15.49 13.18
N ARG A 347 22.48 15.27 13.81
CA ARG A 347 22.61 15.15 15.28
C ARG A 347 22.36 16.45 16.03
N THR A 348 22.52 17.58 15.36
CA THR A 348 22.26 18.90 15.92
C THR A 348 20.83 19.32 15.57
N ALA A 349 20.12 19.86 16.55
CA ALA A 349 18.77 20.38 16.32
C ALA A 349 18.80 21.53 15.32
N CYS A 350 18.01 21.35 14.27
CA CYS A 350 17.89 22.29 13.17
C CYS A 350 16.44 22.72 13.04
N ARG A 351 16.24 24.03 12.99
CA ARG A 351 14.95 24.62 12.69
C ARG A 351 14.83 24.87 11.19
N TYR A 352 13.69 24.48 10.64
CA TYR A 352 13.30 24.72 9.25
C TYR A 352 12.03 25.57 9.19
N SER A 353 11.98 26.44 8.18
CA SER A 353 10.82 27.26 7.86
C SER A 353 10.62 27.26 6.35
N PHE A 354 9.44 26.82 5.92
CA PHE A 354 9.06 26.77 4.50
C PHE A 354 7.82 27.61 4.26
N THR A 355 7.91 28.51 3.30
CA THR A 355 6.76 29.30 2.83
C THR A 355 6.24 28.69 1.54
N PHE A 356 4.93 28.51 1.42
CA PHE A 356 4.30 27.95 0.23
C PHE A 356 2.92 28.56 -0.02
N THR A 357 2.42 28.42 -1.24
CA THR A 357 1.05 28.76 -1.60
C THR A 357 0.25 27.47 -1.73
N ALA A 358 -0.91 27.37 -1.10
CA ALA A 358 -1.73 26.18 -1.21
C ALA A 358 -2.24 25.99 -2.65
N ALA A 359 -1.97 24.82 -3.22
CA ALA A 359 -2.37 24.48 -4.59
C ALA A 359 -3.82 23.97 -4.67
N VAL A 360 -4.41 23.57 -3.54
CA VAL A 360 -5.76 23.00 -3.44
C VAL A 360 -6.41 23.43 -2.12
N THR A 361 -7.73 23.62 -2.14
CA THR A 361 -8.53 23.88 -0.95
C THR A 361 -8.86 22.57 -0.27
N SER A 362 -8.53 22.48 1.02
CA SER A 362 -8.79 21.33 1.88
C SER A 362 -9.57 21.82 3.10
N HIS A 363 -10.83 21.44 3.27
CA HIS A 363 -11.62 21.92 4.41
C HIS A 363 -11.29 21.18 5.71
N THR A 364 -10.86 19.92 5.62
CA THR A 364 -10.37 19.08 6.74
C THR A 364 -9.41 17.98 6.26
N THR A 365 -9.18 17.90 4.96
CA THR A 365 -8.42 16.85 4.28
C THR A 365 -6.95 17.21 4.10
N GLY A 366 -6.51 18.37 4.59
CA GLY A 366 -5.11 18.76 4.55
C GLY A 366 -4.28 17.90 5.50
N GLU A 367 -3.05 17.64 5.11
CA GLU A 367 -2.13 16.79 5.86
C GLU A 367 -0.67 17.23 5.70
N VAL A 368 0.06 17.21 6.81
CA VAL A 368 1.53 17.30 6.85
C VAL A 368 2.08 15.90 7.06
N THR A 369 3.04 15.49 6.23
CA THR A 369 3.69 14.19 6.30
C THR A 369 5.22 14.34 6.32
N PHE A 370 5.85 13.57 7.20
CA PHE A 370 7.28 13.29 7.17
C PHE A 370 7.45 11.86 6.66
N GLN A 371 8.04 11.70 5.48
CA GLN A 371 8.34 10.40 4.89
C GLN A 371 9.75 9.99 5.31
N LEU A 372 9.81 8.86 6.00
CA LEU A 372 10.95 8.40 6.80
C LEU A 372 11.57 7.11 6.24
N GLY A 373 10.92 6.45 5.28
CA GLY A 373 11.35 5.19 4.69
C GLY A 373 12.61 5.29 3.83
N GLY A 374 13.12 4.14 3.38
CA GLY A 374 14.26 4.04 2.46
C GLY A 374 15.65 4.39 3.03
N GLN A 375 15.75 4.86 4.29
CA GLN A 375 17.02 5.34 4.86
C GLN A 375 17.71 4.32 5.80
N GLY A 376 17.11 3.17 6.08
CA GLY A 376 17.58 2.20 7.09
C GLY A 376 17.05 2.54 8.51
N ALA A 377 17.63 1.96 9.56
CA ALA A 377 17.19 2.22 10.94
C ALA A 377 17.75 3.52 11.51
N TYR A 378 16.93 4.33 12.18
CA TYR A 378 17.33 5.57 12.86
C TYR A 378 16.23 6.06 13.80
N THR A 379 16.56 7.02 14.65
CA THR A 379 15.57 7.77 15.44
C THR A 379 15.54 9.22 15.01
N VAL A 380 14.33 9.73 14.76
CA VAL A 380 14.07 11.14 14.44
C VAL A 380 13.16 11.75 15.49
N ARG A 381 13.41 13.01 15.83
CA ARG A 381 12.55 13.80 16.70
C ARG A 381 12.18 15.10 16.00
N VAL A 382 10.89 15.39 15.96
CA VAL A 382 10.31 16.63 15.42
C VAL A 382 9.55 17.33 16.54
N ASP A 383 9.89 18.58 16.80
CA ASP A 383 9.25 19.43 17.80
C ASP A 383 8.81 20.76 17.17
N ASP A 384 7.93 21.48 17.87
CA ASP A 384 7.48 22.83 17.55
C ASP A 384 6.92 22.98 16.13
N ALA A 385 6.32 21.90 15.60
CA ALA A 385 5.71 21.90 14.29
C ALA A 385 4.46 22.77 14.27
N VAL A 386 4.52 23.90 13.56
CA VAL A 386 3.45 24.87 13.46
C VAL A 386 3.22 25.27 12.00
N LEU A 387 1.95 25.29 11.60
CA LEU A 387 1.50 25.82 10.32
C LEU A 387 0.67 27.07 10.58
N VAL A 388 1.09 28.19 9.99
CA VAL A 388 0.37 29.46 10.04
C VAL A 388 0.00 29.90 8.63
N GLU A 389 -1.16 30.53 8.51
CA GLU A 389 -1.50 31.34 7.35
C GLU A 389 -0.79 32.69 7.46
N ILE A 390 -0.19 33.16 6.38
CA ILE A 390 0.50 34.45 6.35
C ILE A 390 -0.16 35.36 5.31
N ASP A 391 -0.16 36.66 5.60
CA ASP A 391 -0.72 37.66 4.68
C ASP A 391 0.00 37.61 3.32
N SER A 392 -0.79 37.79 2.27
CA SER A 392 -0.35 37.59 0.88
C SER A 392 0.69 38.60 0.42
#